data_AF-A0AAE3IA55-F1
#
_entry.id   AF-A0AAE3IA55-F1
#
_cell.length_a   1.000
_cell.length_b   1.000
_cell.length_c   1.000
_cell.angle_alpha   90.00
_cell.angle_beta   90.00
_cell.angle_gamma   90.00
#
_symmetry.space_group_name_H-M   'P 1'
#
loop_
_entity.id
_entity.type
_entity.pdbx_description
1 polymer ?
#
loop_
_entity_poly.entity_id
_entity_poly.type
_entity_poly.pdbx_seq_one_letter_code
_entity_poly.pdbx_strand_id
1 'polypeptide(L)'
;MSAEETYVPGVVWWLIVATVVGLVLVAAFWRPEAAVTRPDPFGLDERTWVEGVAYGVLTLSLLYALAPTAEPAGISPLAVSVFVIVLAALVETGQALSGVATFQVIDLTAAIACSVGVALVWDAGRRALRMPPA
;
A
#
# COMPACT_ATOMS: atom_id res chain seq x y z
N MET A 1 12.90 -9.41 -35.67
CA MET A 1 11.86 -9.83 -34.71
C MET A 1 11.65 -8.66 -33.77
N SER A 2 10.65 -7.83 -34.04
CA SER A 2 10.31 -6.68 -33.19
C SER A 2 9.73 -7.21 -31.89
N ALA A 3 10.40 -6.93 -30.78
CA ALA A 3 9.76 -7.02 -29.48
C ALA A 3 8.62 -6.00 -29.50
N GLU A 4 7.38 -6.46 -29.68
CA GLU A 4 6.23 -5.74 -29.14
C GLU A 4 6.45 -5.72 -27.63
N GLU A 5 7.19 -4.71 -27.15
CA GLU A 5 7.14 -4.28 -25.77
C GLU A 5 5.66 -4.15 -25.46
N THR A 6 5.14 -5.09 -24.67
CA THR A 6 3.73 -5.14 -24.31
C THR A 6 3.48 -3.92 -23.43
N TYR A 7 3.16 -2.80 -24.08
CA TYR A 7 2.87 -1.53 -23.44
C TYR A 7 1.57 -1.73 -22.67
N VAL A 8 1.66 -1.91 -21.36
CA VAL A 8 0.50 -1.95 -20.50
C VAL A 8 -0.17 -0.57 -20.59
N PRO A 9 -1.43 -0.46 -21.07
CA PRO A 9 -2.09 0.83 -21.20
C PRO A 9 -2.21 1.50 -19.83
N GLY A 10 -2.00 2.81 -19.75
CA GLY A 10 -2.05 3.53 -18.47
C GLY A 10 -3.36 3.36 -17.68
N VAL A 11 -4.46 3.11 -18.39
CA VAL A 11 -5.76 2.76 -17.78
C VAL A 11 -5.66 1.50 -16.90
N VAL A 12 -4.88 0.49 -17.32
CA VAL A 12 -4.71 -0.76 -16.57
C VAL A 12 -4.00 -0.52 -15.24
N TRP A 13 -3.03 0.39 -15.18
CA TRP A 13 -2.35 0.72 -13.92
C TRP A 13 -3.30 1.32 -12.89
N TRP A 14 -4.16 2.24 -13.33
CA TRP A 14 -5.16 2.85 -12.46
C TRP A 14 -6.30 1.89 -12.10
N LEU A 15 -6.63 0.93 -12.97
CA LEU A 15 -7.54 -0.16 -12.63
C LEU A 15 -6.96 -1.02 -11.50
N ILE A 16 -5.66 -1.34 -11.52
CA ILE A 16 -5.00 -2.07 -10.43
C ILE A 16 -5.13 -1.28 -9.11
N VAL A 17 -4.83 0.01 -9.12
CA VAL A 17 -4.98 0.88 -7.94
C VAL A 17 -6.43 0.85 -7.43
N ALA A 18 -7.41 1.03 -8.31
CA ALA A 18 -8.83 1.02 -7.95
C ALA A 18 -9.26 -0.34 -7.38
N THR A 19 -8.79 -1.44 -7.95
CA THR A 19 -9.04 -2.80 -7.44
C THR A 19 -8.44 -2.97 -6.05
N VAL A 20 -7.18 -2.58 -5.83
CA VAL A 20 -6.52 -2.69 -4.52
C VAL A 20 -7.25 -1.85 -3.47
N VAL A 21 -7.60 -0.59 -3.78
CA VAL A 21 -8.38 0.27 -2.87
C VAL A 21 -9.74 -0.38 -2.56
N GLY A 22 -10.44 -0.90 -3.57
CA GLY A 22 -11.71 -1.59 -3.39
C GLY A 22 -11.59 -2.80 -2.46
N LEU A 23 -10.55 -3.62 -2.64
CA LEU A 23 -10.29 -4.79 -1.79
C LEU A 23 -9.95 -4.38 -0.35
N VAL A 24 -9.15 -3.32 -0.15
CA VAL A 24 -8.85 -2.76 1.18
C VAL A 24 -10.13 -2.33 1.89
N LEU A 25 -11.01 -1.61 1.20
CA LEU A 25 -12.28 -1.15 1.77
C LEU A 25 -13.22 -2.32 2.08
N VAL A 26 -13.37 -3.28 1.16
CA VAL A 26 -14.19 -4.47 1.42
C VAL A 26 -13.65 -5.23 2.63
N ALA A 27 -12.35 -5.48 2.71
CA ALA A 27 -11.74 -6.16 3.85
C ALA A 27 -11.92 -5.38 5.17
N ALA A 28 -11.83 -4.05 5.12
CA ALA A 28 -12.01 -3.19 6.29
C ALA A 28 -13.44 -3.27 6.86
N PHE A 29 -14.46 -3.30 6.00
CA PHE A 29 -15.87 -3.20 6.44
C PHE A 29 -16.64 -4.53 6.47
N TRP A 30 -16.14 -5.60 5.83
CA TRP A 30 -16.87 -6.87 5.70
C TRP A 30 -16.58 -7.89 6.83
N ARG A 31 -15.77 -7.56 7.83
CA ARG A 31 -15.20 -8.56 8.78
C ARG A 31 -16.11 -9.75 9.11
N PRO A 32 -15.77 -10.99 8.68
CA PRO A 32 -16.30 -12.17 9.32
C PRO A 32 -15.80 -12.23 10.77
N GLU A 33 -16.60 -12.83 11.65
CA GLU A 33 -16.44 -12.93 13.11
C GLU A 33 -14.99 -12.95 13.64
N ALA A 34 -14.79 -12.45 14.87
CA ALA A 34 -13.52 -12.35 15.57
C ALA A 34 -12.60 -13.56 15.29
N ALA A 35 -11.68 -13.38 14.33
CA ALA A 35 -10.76 -14.42 13.92
C ALA A 35 -9.98 -14.86 15.16
N VAL A 36 -9.73 -16.17 15.26
CA VAL A 36 -8.87 -16.75 16.29
C VAL A 36 -7.47 -16.14 16.14
N THR A 37 -7.21 -15.04 16.85
CA THR A 37 -5.96 -14.31 16.77
C THR A 37 -4.88 -15.12 17.48
N ARG A 38 -3.99 -15.73 16.70
CA ARG A 38 -2.73 -16.24 17.24
C ARG A 38 -1.72 -15.09 17.24
N PRO A 39 -1.11 -14.77 18.38
CA PRO A 39 0.00 -13.84 18.41
C PRO A 39 1.14 -14.40 17.55
N ASP A 40 1.72 -13.55 16.73
CA ASP A 40 2.86 -13.89 15.90
C ASP A 40 4.19 -13.81 16.71
N PRO A 41 5.35 -14.11 16.10
CA PRO A 41 6.66 -14.05 16.79
C PRO A 41 7.03 -12.67 17.34
N PHE A 42 6.40 -11.60 16.84
CA PHE A 42 6.63 -10.22 17.26
C PHE A 42 5.57 -9.71 18.24
N GLY A 43 4.64 -10.57 18.67
CA GLY A 43 3.53 -10.21 19.56
C GLY A 43 2.45 -9.38 18.90
N LEU A 44 2.44 -9.31 17.56
CA LEU A 44 1.40 -8.67 16.75
C LEU A 44 0.32 -9.70 16.42
N ASP A 45 -0.91 -9.23 16.25
CA ASP A 45 -1.98 -10.09 15.77
C ASP A 45 -1.94 -10.20 14.23
N GLU A 46 -2.59 -11.23 13.70
CA GLU A 46 -2.69 -11.45 12.26
C GLU A 46 -3.38 -10.29 11.54
N ARG A 47 -4.30 -9.61 12.24
CA ARG A 47 -4.99 -8.42 11.74
C ARG A 47 -4.01 -7.30 11.42
N THR A 48 -3.13 -6.95 12.36
CA THR A 48 -2.14 -5.88 12.20
C THR A 48 -1.24 -6.13 10.99
N TRP A 49 -0.84 -7.38 10.76
CA TRP A 49 -0.06 -7.75 9.59
C TRP A 49 -0.84 -7.61 8.28
N VAL A 50 -2.06 -8.12 8.25
CA VAL A 50 -2.93 -7.99 7.06
C VAL A 50 -3.12 -6.52 6.72
N GLU A 51 -3.32 -5.68 7.73
CA GLU A 51 -3.50 -4.24 7.56
C GLU A 51 -2.23 -3.56 7.04
N GLY A 52 -1.09 -3.80 7.68
CA GLY A 52 0.20 -3.29 7.23
C GLY A 52 0.50 -3.68 5.78
N VAL A 53 0.32 -4.97 5.44
CA VAL A 53 0.55 -5.49 4.09
C VAL A 53 -0.41 -4.87 3.08
N ALA A 54 -1.69 -4.74 3.42
CA ALA A 54 -2.69 -4.15 2.52
C ALA A 54 -2.31 -2.71 2.11
N TYR A 55 -1.91 -1.89 3.08
CA TYR A 55 -1.43 -0.53 2.80
C TYR A 55 -0.07 -0.52 2.10
N GLY A 56 0.83 -1.46 2.41
CA GLY A 56 2.08 -1.65 1.66
C GLY A 56 1.83 -1.96 0.18
N VAL A 57 0.91 -2.87 -0.13
CA VAL A 57 0.50 -3.21 -1.50
C VAL A 57 -0.15 -2.02 -2.21
N LEU A 58 -0.97 -1.25 -1.50
CA LEU A 58 -1.54 -0.01 -2.05
C LEU A 58 -0.44 1.00 -2.40
N THR A 59 0.54 1.20 -1.52
CA THR A 59 1.69 2.08 -1.78
C THR A 59 2.47 1.63 -3.00
N LEU A 60 2.76 0.32 -3.13
CA LEU A 60 3.42 -0.22 -4.30
C LEU A 60 2.61 0.01 -5.59
N SER A 61 1.31 -0.21 -5.53
CA SER A 61 0.41 -0.05 -6.68
C SER A 61 0.36 1.41 -7.16
N LEU A 62 0.31 2.36 -6.23
CA LEU A 62 0.37 3.79 -6.53
C LEU A 62 1.73 4.19 -7.12
N LEU A 63 2.83 3.72 -6.52
CA LEU A 63 4.17 3.96 -7.04
C LEU A 63 4.35 3.40 -8.46
N TYR A 64 3.81 2.21 -8.71
CA TYR A 64 3.80 1.57 -10.03
C TYR A 64 2.98 2.37 -11.04
N ALA A 65 1.77 2.81 -10.68
CA ALA A 65 0.93 3.62 -11.57
C ALA A 65 1.52 5.00 -11.89
N LEU A 66 2.27 5.58 -10.96
CA LEU A 66 2.93 6.88 -11.13
C LEU A 66 4.29 6.79 -11.83
N ALA A 67 4.91 5.61 -11.89
CA ALA A 67 6.26 5.43 -12.44
C ALA A 67 6.41 5.94 -13.89
N PRO A 68 5.46 5.72 -14.81
CA PRO A 68 5.58 6.13 -16.21
C PRO A 68 5.38 7.64 -16.41
N THR A 69 4.76 8.32 -15.44
CA THR A 69 4.59 9.78 -15.40
C THR A 69 5.71 10.49 -14.64
N ALA A 70 6.67 9.74 -14.09
CA ALA A 70 7.70 10.25 -13.20
C ALA A 70 9.01 10.64 -13.93
N GLU A 71 8.95 11.56 -14.90
CA GLU A 71 10.06 12.47 -15.27
C GLU A 71 9.51 13.84 -15.70
N PRO A 72 10.07 15.01 -15.27
CA PRO A 72 10.84 15.34 -14.07
C PRO A 72 9.93 16.01 -13.01
N ALA A 73 8.76 15.47 -12.71
CA ALA A 73 7.82 16.11 -11.78
C ALA A 73 8.27 16.09 -10.29
N GLY A 74 9.39 15.43 -9.95
CA GLY A 74 9.98 15.50 -8.61
C GLY A 74 9.11 14.93 -7.47
N ILE A 75 8.08 14.15 -7.78
CA ILE A 75 7.19 13.58 -6.76
C ILE A 75 7.99 12.56 -5.92
N SER A 76 8.23 12.92 -4.66
CA SER A 76 8.89 12.05 -3.70
C SER A 76 8.04 10.78 -3.47
N PRO A 77 8.63 9.58 -3.45
CA PRO A 77 7.94 8.35 -3.03
C PRO A 77 7.28 8.46 -1.65
N LEU A 78 7.79 9.35 -0.79
CA LEU A 78 7.19 9.63 0.51
C LEU A 78 5.85 10.35 0.41
N ALA A 79 5.59 11.12 -0.65
CA ALA A 79 4.28 11.75 -0.86
C ALA A 79 3.18 10.69 -1.05
N VAL A 80 3.51 9.57 -1.72
CA VAL A 80 2.60 8.42 -1.84
C VAL A 80 2.33 7.80 -0.47
N SER A 81 3.37 7.65 0.36
CA SER A 81 3.18 7.13 1.71
C SER A 81 2.31 8.04 2.57
N VAL A 82 2.47 9.37 2.49
CA VAL A 82 1.60 10.32 3.19
C VAL A 82 0.15 10.13 2.80
N PHE A 83 -0.15 10.02 1.50
CA PHE A 83 -1.51 9.75 1.03
C PHE A 83 -2.08 8.44 1.59
N VAL A 84 -1.30 7.36 1.55
CA VAL A 84 -1.74 6.04 2.04
C VAL A 84 -1.96 6.05 3.56
N ILE A 85 -1.10 6.73 4.33
CA ILE A 85 -1.26 6.86 5.78
C ILE A 85 -2.52 7.66 6.13
N VAL A 86 -2.80 8.74 5.39
CA VAL A 86 -4.04 9.51 5.57
C VAL A 86 -5.25 8.65 5.26
N LEU A 87 -5.21 7.87 4.18
CA LEU A 87 -6.29 6.93 3.86
C LEU A 87 -6.48 5.88 4.97
N ALA A 88 -5.38 5.31 5.48
CA ALA A 88 -5.43 4.33 6.57
C ALA A 88 -6.09 4.91 7.83
N ALA A 89 -5.69 6.12 8.22
CA ALA A 89 -6.30 6.83 9.35
C ALA A 89 -7.79 7.10 9.14
N LEU A 90 -8.21 7.45 7.92
CA LEU A 90 -9.62 7.65 7.57
C LEU A 90 -10.42 6.34 7.63
N VAL A 91 -9.85 5.24 7.18
CA VAL A 91 -10.48 3.91 7.23
C VAL A 91 -10.66 3.46 8.69
N GLU A 92 -9.61 3.52 9.51
CA GLU A 92 -9.66 3.18 10.93
C GLU A 92 -10.66 4.08 11.69
N THR A 93 -10.67 5.37 11.39
CA THR A 93 -11.69 6.30 11.95
C THR A 93 -13.10 5.91 11.49
N GLY A 94 -13.27 5.56 10.21
CA GLY A 94 -14.55 5.13 9.66
C GLY A 94 -15.07 3.83 10.29
N GLN A 95 -14.20 2.85 10.53
CA GLN A 95 -14.54 1.61 11.23
C GLN A 95 -14.95 1.89 12.69
N ALA A 96 -14.22 2.78 13.38
CA ALA A 96 -14.56 3.20 14.74
C ALA A 96 -15.90 3.92 14.83
N LEU A 97 -16.17 4.85 13.91
CA LEU A 97 -17.42 5.61 13.89
C LEU A 97 -18.63 4.77 13.46
N SER A 98 -18.43 3.74 12.63
CA SER A 98 -19.49 2.82 12.19
C SER A 98 -19.74 1.66 13.17
N GLY A 99 -18.92 1.51 14.21
CA GLY A 99 -19.02 0.42 15.18
C GLY A 99 -18.56 -0.93 14.65
N VAL A 100 -17.88 -0.97 13.49
CA VAL A 100 -17.35 -2.21 12.89
C VAL A 100 -16.13 -2.74 13.66
N ALA A 101 -15.25 -1.84 14.10
CA ALA A 101 -14.08 -2.19 14.90
C ALA A 101 -13.66 -1.01 15.78
N THR A 102 -12.95 -1.27 16.89
CA THR A 102 -12.30 -0.22 17.68
C THR A 102 -11.08 0.32 16.93
N PHE A 103 -10.80 1.62 17.09
CA PHE A 103 -9.60 2.25 16.56
C PHE A 103 -8.34 1.64 17.18
N GLN A 104 -7.44 1.09 16.37
CA GLN A 104 -6.21 0.46 16.85
C GLN A 104 -4.96 1.21 16.36
N VAL A 105 -4.25 1.86 17.29
CA VAL A 105 -3.01 2.61 16.99
C VAL A 105 -1.91 1.70 16.43
N ILE A 106 -1.89 0.44 16.86
CA ILE A 106 -0.92 -0.56 16.39
C ILE A 106 -1.11 -0.82 14.90
N ASP A 107 -2.35 -0.92 14.43
CA ASP A 107 -2.67 -1.15 13.02
C ASP A 107 -2.24 0.04 12.15
N LEU A 108 -2.49 1.26 12.61
CA LEU A 108 -1.99 2.46 11.95
C LEU A 108 -0.46 2.50 11.91
N THR A 109 0.20 2.04 12.98
CA THR A 109 1.66 1.98 13.04
C THR A 109 2.21 0.95 12.04
N ALA A 110 1.56 -0.20 11.89
CA ALA A 110 1.90 -1.19 10.88
C ALA A 110 1.69 -0.67 9.46
N ALA A 111 0.57 0.03 9.21
CA ALA A 111 0.31 0.70 7.93
C ALA A 111 1.42 1.70 7.57
N ILE A 112 1.85 2.53 8.54
CA ILE A 112 2.96 3.46 8.36
C ILE A 112 4.25 2.71 8.02
N ALA A 113 4.62 1.71 8.84
CA ALA A 113 5.87 0.98 8.68
C ALA A 113 5.95 0.27 7.32
N CYS A 114 4.89 -0.45 6.92
CA CYS A 114 4.84 -1.16 5.65
C CYS A 114 4.78 -0.21 4.46
N SER A 115 3.98 0.85 4.51
CA SER A 115 3.91 1.84 3.43
C SER A 115 5.26 2.53 3.20
N VAL A 116 5.86 3.07 4.26
CA VAL A 116 7.16 3.75 4.17
C VAL A 116 8.25 2.78 3.74
N GLY A 117 8.26 1.57 4.31
CA GLY A 117 9.21 0.51 3.95
C GLY A 117 9.16 0.17 2.45
N VAL A 118 7.96 -0.03 1.91
CA VAL A 118 7.75 -0.27 0.47
C VAL A 118 8.25 0.91 -0.37
N ALA A 119 7.92 2.15 0.02
CA ALA A 119 8.38 3.33 -0.70
C ALA A 119 9.90 3.49 -0.72
N LEU A 120 10.57 3.18 0.40
CA LEU A 120 12.03 3.20 0.49
C LEU A 120 12.66 2.09 -0.36
N VAL A 121 12.12 0.87 -0.31
CA VAL A 121 12.59 -0.26 -1.14
C VAL A 121 12.42 0.05 -2.63
N TRP A 122 11.28 0.61 -3.01
CA TRP A 122 11.02 1.06 -4.37
C TRP A 122 12.04 2.10 -4.84
N ASP A 123 12.29 3.13 -4.03
CA ASP A 123 13.26 4.17 -4.35
C ASP A 123 14.69 3.62 -4.46
N ALA A 124 15.11 2.78 -3.51
CA ALA A 124 16.39 2.10 -3.54
C ALA A 124 16.54 1.21 -4.79
N GLY A 125 15.51 0.45 -5.14
CA GLY A 125 15.47 -0.37 -6.35
C GLY A 125 15.61 0.45 -7.63
N ARG A 126 14.89 1.58 -7.75
CA ARG A 126 15.03 2.48 -8.90
C ARG A 126 16.43 3.10 -8.98
N ARG A 127 17.06 3.44 -7.86
CA ARG A 127 18.44 3.93 -7.84
C ARG A 127 19.44 2.86 -8.26
N ALA A 128 19.29 1.64 -7.77
CA ALA A 128 20.17 0.53 -8.11
C ALA A 128 20.10 0.15 -9.60
N LEU A 129 18.92 0.21 -10.20
CA LEU A 129 18.72 -0.04 -11.63
C LEU A 129 19.20 1.11 -12.53
N ARG A 130 19.45 2.30 -11.97
CA ARG A 130 19.98 3.49 -12.67
C ARG A 130 21.53 3.60 -12.63
N MET A 131 22.25 2.52 -12.31
CA MET A 131 23.72 2.54 -12.29
C MET A 131 24.33 2.62 -13.72
N PRO A 132 25.41 3.39 -13.93
CA PRO A 132 26.14 3.42 -15.21
C PRO A 132 26.85 2.08 -15.48
N PRO A 133 27.15 1.73 -16.76
CA PRO A 133 27.78 0.45 -17.10
C PRO A 133 29.14 0.33 -16.41
N ALA A 134 29.40 -0.87 -15.86
CA ALA A 134 30.71 -1.30 -15.37
C ALA A 134 31.73 -1.40 -16.51
#